data_AF-A0A1G5SFW2-F1
#
_entry.id   AF-A0A1G5SFW2-F1
#
_cell.length_a   1.000
_cell.length_b   1.000
_cell.length_c   1.000
_cell.angle_alpha   90.00
_cell.angle_beta   90.00
_cell.angle_gamma   90.00
#
_symmetry.space_group_name_H-M   'P 1'
#
loop_
_entity.id
_entity.type
_entity.pdbx_description
1 polymer ?
#
loop_
_entity_poly.entity_id
_entity_poly.type
_entity_poly.pdbx_seq_one_letter_code
_entity_poly.pdbx_strand_id
1 'polypeptide(L)'
;MLAAKGRITMTLPLPLWRRDFLELGLVEIGIDGDIGIAAAQLDLHGDPADRLIVATAQLIDATLLTADLSILQWNTTLKRFDARQ
;
A
#
# COMPACT_ATOMS: atom_id res chain seq x y z
N MET A 1 9.36 9.42 1.72
CA MET A 1 10.65 9.03 2.33
C MET A 1 11.64 8.37 1.35
N LEU A 2 11.22 7.46 0.46
CA LEU A 2 12.14 6.70 -0.41
C LEU A 2 12.92 7.54 -1.41
N ALA A 3 12.25 8.43 -2.15
CA ALA A 3 12.90 9.36 -3.08
C ALA A 3 13.88 10.30 -2.37
N ALA A 4 13.45 10.87 -1.23
CA ALA A 4 14.32 11.71 -0.39
C ALA A 4 15.53 10.94 0.18
N LYS A 5 15.39 9.63 0.40
CA LYS A 5 16.47 8.72 0.83
C LYS A 5 17.28 8.16 -0.35
N GLY A 6 17.03 8.59 -1.59
CA GLY A 6 17.74 8.11 -2.80
C GLY A 6 17.52 6.64 -3.13
N ARG A 7 16.49 5.99 -2.56
CA ARG A 7 16.19 4.57 -2.80
C ARG A 7 15.42 4.34 -4.10
N ILE A 8 14.72 5.37 -4.58
CA ILE A 8 13.98 5.38 -5.85
C ILE A 8 14.29 6.70 -6.54
N THR A 9 14.57 6.64 -7.83
CA THR A 9 14.74 7.82 -8.68
C THR A 9 13.42 8.09 -9.40
N MET A 10 12.89 9.29 -9.22
CA MET A 10 11.71 9.74 -9.96
C MET A 10 12.15 10.51 -11.21
N THR A 11 11.62 10.14 -12.36
CA THR A 11 11.84 10.86 -13.64
C THR A 11 10.97 12.10 -13.78
N LEU A 12 9.94 12.23 -12.92
CA LEU A 12 8.98 13.33 -12.88
C LEU A 12 8.83 13.84 -11.44
N PRO A 13 8.51 15.13 -11.24
CA PRO A 13 8.09 15.64 -9.94
C PRO A 13 6.88 14.86 -9.40
N LEU A 14 6.91 14.51 -8.10
CA LEU A 14 5.85 13.71 -7.45
C LEU A 14 4.43 14.25 -7.64
N PRO A 15 4.16 15.58 -7.58
CA PRO A 15 2.81 16.09 -7.79
C PRO A 15 2.29 15.83 -9.22
N LEU A 16 3.15 15.92 -10.22
CA LEU A 16 2.79 15.66 -11.62
C LEU A 16 2.57 14.17 -11.83
N TRP A 17 3.50 13.34 -11.34
CA TRP A 17 3.36 11.88 -11.39
C TRP A 17 2.03 11.42 -10.79
N ARG A 18 1.67 11.91 -9.58
CA ARG A 18 0.38 11.59 -8.95
C ARG A 18 -0.81 12.02 -9.80
N ARG A 19 -0.83 13.27 -10.28
CA ARG A 19 -1.92 13.80 -11.11
C ARG A 19 -2.15 12.94 -12.35
N ASP A 20 -1.08 12.59 -13.05
CA ASP A 20 -1.18 11.85 -14.32
C ASP A 20 -1.83 10.46 -14.10
N PHE A 21 -1.53 9.77 -12.99
CA PHE A 21 -2.18 8.51 -12.64
C PHE A 21 -3.67 8.66 -12.30
N LEU A 22 -4.03 9.73 -11.57
CA LEU A 22 -5.43 10.01 -11.25
C LEU A 22 -6.24 10.30 -12.54
N GLU A 23 -5.65 11.02 -13.49
CA GLU A 23 -6.26 11.28 -14.81
C GLU A 23 -6.43 10.00 -15.65
N LEU A 24 -5.57 8.99 -15.44
CA LEU A 24 -5.69 7.66 -16.06
C LEU A 24 -6.73 6.75 -15.36
N GLY A 25 -7.41 7.25 -14.33
CA GLY A 25 -8.45 6.52 -13.61
C GLY A 25 -7.98 5.77 -12.37
N LEU A 26 -6.75 6.01 -11.88
CA LEU A 26 -6.35 5.54 -10.57
C LEU A 26 -7.24 6.20 -9.51
N VAL A 27 -7.77 5.39 -8.59
CA VAL A 27 -8.56 5.87 -7.45
C VAL A 27 -7.70 5.82 -6.20
N GLU A 28 -7.64 6.94 -5.48
CA GLU A 28 -6.99 7.00 -4.17
C GLU A 28 -7.99 6.74 -3.06
N ILE A 29 -7.56 5.95 -2.08
CA ILE A 29 -8.31 5.68 -0.86
C ILE A 29 -7.66 6.49 0.27
N GLY A 30 -8.43 7.43 0.83
CA GLY A 30 -8.00 8.18 2.00
C GLY A 30 -7.97 7.28 3.24
N ILE A 31 -6.97 7.48 4.10
CA ILE A 31 -6.91 6.80 5.39
C ILE A 31 -7.86 7.53 6.35
N ASP A 32 -8.86 6.81 6.84
CA ASP A 32 -9.78 7.29 7.88
C ASP A 32 -9.49 6.63 9.24
N GLY A 33 -10.35 6.92 10.22
CA GLY A 33 -10.22 6.37 11.57
C GLY A 33 -10.37 4.85 11.62
N ASP A 34 -11.22 4.26 10.78
CA ASP A 34 -11.48 2.83 10.77
C ASP A 34 -10.27 2.08 10.21
N ILE A 35 -9.67 2.58 9.12
CA ILE A 35 -8.41 2.08 8.59
C ILE A 35 -7.30 2.20 9.63
N GLY A 36 -7.21 3.34 10.33
CA GLY A 36 -6.20 3.57 11.36
C GLY A 36 -6.30 2.58 12.53
N ILE A 37 -7.52 2.34 13.03
CA ILE A 37 -7.76 1.38 14.12
C ILE A 37 -7.45 -0.05 13.65
N ALA A 38 -7.93 -0.44 12.46
CA ALA A 38 -7.67 -1.76 11.91
C ALA A 38 -6.16 -2.01 11.74
N ALA A 39 -5.43 -1.04 11.18
CA ALA A 39 -3.98 -1.11 11.00
C ALA A 39 -3.22 -1.25 12.32
N ALA A 40 -3.68 -0.60 13.40
CA ALA A 40 -3.06 -0.71 14.72
C ALA A 40 -3.27 -2.09 15.37
N GLN A 41 -4.29 -2.83 14.97
CA GLN A 41 -4.62 -4.16 15.51
C GLN A 41 -3.98 -5.32 14.73
N LEU A 42 -3.37 -5.05 13.58
CA LEU A 42 -2.69 -6.06 12.78
C LEU A 42 -1.40 -6.54 13.45
N ASP A 43 -1.32 -7.85 13.72
CA ASP A 43 -0.07 -8.56 14.05
C ASP A 43 0.69 -8.91 12.75
N LEU A 44 1.06 -7.86 12.03
CA LEU A 44 1.88 -7.92 10.82
C LEU A 44 3.21 -7.23 11.11
N HIS A 45 4.30 -8.00 11.00
CA HIS A 45 5.65 -7.45 11.04
C HIS A 45 5.87 -6.57 9.80
N GLY A 46 6.23 -5.30 10.01
CA GLY A 46 6.35 -4.29 8.95
C GLY A 46 6.34 -2.88 9.54
N ASP A 47 6.56 -1.89 8.69
CA ASP A 47 6.46 -0.51 9.13
C ASP A 47 4.98 -0.05 9.22
N PRO A 48 4.67 1.12 9.81
CA PRO A 48 3.29 1.59 9.91
C PRO A 48 2.56 1.73 8.56
N ALA A 49 3.28 2.02 7.46
CA ALA A 49 2.67 2.15 6.14
C ALA A 49 2.20 0.78 5.62
N ASP A 50 2.96 -0.28 5.85
CA ASP A 50 2.55 -1.64 5.45
C ASP A 50 1.22 -2.04 6.08
N ARG A 51 1.06 -1.78 7.39
CA ARG A 51 -0.19 -2.07 8.11
C ARG A 51 -1.36 -1.24 7.60
N LEU A 52 -1.13 0.04 7.29
CA LEU A 52 -2.16 0.90 6.70
C LEU A 52 -2.62 0.39 5.33
N ILE A 53 -1.69 -0.04 4.47
CA ILE A 53 -2.00 -0.60 3.15
C ILE A 53 -2.80 -1.89 3.29
N VAL A 54 -2.38 -2.81 4.16
CA VAL A 54 -3.05 -4.09 4.39
C VAL A 54 -4.45 -3.90 4.99
N ALA A 55 -4.59 -3.06 6.01
CA ALA A 55 -5.88 -2.77 6.63
C ALA A 55 -6.85 -2.11 5.64
N THR A 56 -6.36 -1.18 4.82
CA THR A 56 -7.17 -0.55 3.76
C THR A 56 -7.69 -1.61 2.81
N ALA A 57 -6.82 -2.50 2.31
CA ALA A 57 -7.22 -3.57 1.40
C ALA A 57 -8.24 -4.54 2.02
N GLN A 58 -8.10 -4.86 3.31
CA GLN A 58 -9.06 -5.70 4.03
C GLN A 58 -10.44 -5.04 4.15
N LEU A 59 -10.49 -3.76 4.53
CA LEU A 59 -11.76 -3.06 4.78
C LEU A 59 -12.58 -2.81 3.50
N ILE A 60 -11.91 -2.63 2.35
CA ILE A 60 -12.59 -2.41 1.06
C ILE A 60 -12.74 -3.68 0.23
N ASP A 61 -12.40 -4.86 0.78
CA ASP A 61 -12.34 -6.16 0.08
C ASP A 61 -11.54 -6.11 -1.25
N ALA A 62 -10.44 -5.37 -1.25
CA ALA A 62 -9.53 -5.30 -2.39
C ALA A 62 -8.50 -6.43 -2.36
N THR A 63 -7.96 -6.73 -3.55
CA THR A 63 -6.81 -7.62 -3.66
C THR A 63 -5.53 -6.82 -3.57
N LEU A 64 -4.63 -7.21 -2.66
CA LEU A 64 -3.37 -6.51 -2.45
C LEU A 64 -2.29 -7.03 -3.42
N LEU A 65 -1.86 -6.18 -4.34
CA LEU A 65 -0.70 -6.43 -5.19
C LEU A 65 0.57 -5.92 -4.48
N THR A 66 1.53 -6.81 -4.19
CA THR A 66 2.78 -6.42 -3.54
C THR A 66 3.94 -7.34 -3.94
N ALA A 67 5.15 -6.80 -3.95
CA ALA A 67 6.39 -7.58 -4.08
C ALA A 67 7.01 -7.93 -2.71
N ASP A 68 6.41 -7.46 -1.61
CA ASP A 68 6.92 -7.70 -0.26
C ASP A 68 6.63 -9.14 0.19
N LEU A 69 7.69 -9.93 0.34
CA LEU A 69 7.61 -11.32 0.75
C LEU A 69 7.02 -11.52 2.15
N SER A 70 7.25 -10.60 3.08
CA SER A 70 6.72 -10.70 4.44
C SER A 70 5.19 -10.56 4.41
N ILE A 71 4.67 -9.62 3.61
CA ILE A 71 3.23 -9.45 3.41
C ILE A 71 2.64 -10.62 2.63
N LEU A 72 3.34 -11.17 1.62
CA LEU A 72 2.86 -12.32 0.83
C LEU A 72 2.80 -13.62 1.64
N GLN A 73 3.71 -13.80 2.60
CA GLN A 73 3.79 -15.00 3.44
C GLN A 73 3.01 -14.87 4.76
N TRP A 74 2.56 -13.67 5.11
CA TRP A 74 1.78 -13.43 6.31
C TRP A 74 0.48 -14.26 6.34
N ASN A 75 0.16 -14.82 7.50
CA ASN A 75 -1.01 -15.69 7.65
C ASN A 75 -2.30 -14.86 7.74
N THR A 76 -3.04 -14.79 6.63
CA THR A 76 -4.26 -13.96 6.51
C THR A 76 -5.18 -14.50 5.42
N THR A 77 -6.45 -14.11 5.47
CA THR A 77 -7.45 -14.37 4.43
C THR A 77 -7.44 -13.33 3.31
N LEU A 78 -6.68 -12.23 3.45
CA LEU A 78 -6.58 -11.19 2.43
C LEU A 78 -6.05 -11.77 1.11
N LYS A 79 -6.80 -11.53 0.02
CA LYS A 79 -6.39 -11.87 -1.34
C LYS A 79 -5.16 -11.05 -1.71
N ARG A 80 -4.13 -11.72 -2.24
CA ARG A 80 -2.85 -11.12 -2.58
C ARG A 80 -2.36 -11.61 -3.94
N PHE A 81 -1.73 -10.72 -4.71
CA PHE A 81 -0.95 -11.08 -5.89
C PHE A 81 0.52 -10.71 -5.68
N ASP A 82 1.40 -11.61 -6.11
CA ASP A 82 2.83 -11.42 -6.12
C ASP A 82 3.23 -10.56 -7.32
N ALA A 83 3.63 -9.31 -7.07
CA ALA A 83 3.99 -8.35 -8.12
C ALA A 83 5.35 -8.64 -8.78
N ARG A 84 6.03 -9.73 -8.40
CA ARG A 84 7.29 -10.18 -8.99
C ARG A 84 7.10 -11.14 -10.16
N GLN A 85 5.86 -11.58 -10.41
CA GLN A 85 5.49 -12.55 -11.44
C GLN A 85 4.82 -11.86 -12.63
#